data_AF-A0A956LP25-F1
#
_entry.id   AF-A0A956LP25-F1
#
_cell.length_a   1.000
_cell.length_b   1.000
_cell.length_c   1.000
_cell.angle_alpha   90.00
_cell.angle_beta   90.00
_cell.angle_gamma   90.00
#
_symmetry.space_group_name_H-M   'P 1'
#
loop_
_entity.id
_entity.type
_entity.pdbx_description
1 polymer ?
#
loop_
_entity_poly.entity_id
_entity_poly.type
_entity_poly.pdbx_seq_one_letter_code
_entity_poly.pdbx_strand_id
1 'polypeptide(L)'
;MQTGWGTSVDVFCVELPEEPVNDGEPCRVDELGVDDCAAHSSCWVYPDGADVGECVPNCGAEFTCPEGRRCVHLLGQCLAYCDPLEASACPGSERCVEVMGTGLFLCVDATGDVPPGEACTLSSDCHVGGACKSVGVGAVCAEGVDRCCVPLCDLEDPVACQELPTTTCDAWPIPGGLPEPLAHVGVCREP
;
A
#
# COMPACT_ATOMS: atom_id res chain seq x y z
N MET A 1 -12.48 37.11 19.66
CA MET A 1 -11.28 37.11 18.80
C MET A 1 -11.07 35.67 18.35
N GLN A 2 -11.32 35.38 17.07
CA GLN A 2 -11.03 34.08 16.46
C GLN A 2 -9.68 34.20 15.74
N THR A 3 -8.70 33.43 16.16
CA THR A 3 -7.45 33.20 15.44
C THR A 3 -7.66 32.03 14.49
N GLY A 4 -7.83 32.32 13.20
CA GLY A 4 -7.82 31.32 12.15
C GLY A 4 -6.39 31.00 11.74
N TRP A 5 -5.99 29.73 11.85
CA TRP A 5 -4.76 29.21 11.27
C TRP A 5 -5.04 28.88 9.80
N GLY A 6 -4.65 29.77 8.89
CA GLY A 6 -4.64 29.49 7.46
C GLY A 6 -3.22 29.09 7.05
N THR A 7 -2.98 27.81 6.81
CA THR A 7 -1.81 27.37 6.05
C THR A 7 -2.15 27.52 4.57
N SER A 8 -1.87 28.68 3.98
CA SER A 8 -1.86 28.78 2.52
C SER A 8 -0.64 28.02 2.03
N VAL A 9 -0.85 26.83 1.48
CA VAL A 9 0.11 26.27 0.54
C VAL A 9 0.05 27.16 -0.70
N ASP A 10 1.15 27.83 -1.03
CA ASP A 10 1.21 28.64 -2.25
C ASP A 10 1.14 27.68 -3.44
N VAL A 11 0.02 27.70 -4.15
CA VAL A 11 -0.16 26.93 -5.39
C VAL A 11 0.43 27.76 -6.52
N PHE A 12 1.51 27.27 -7.13
CA PHE A 12 2.07 27.85 -8.35
C PHE A 12 1.80 26.91 -9.53
N CYS A 13 1.47 27.49 -10.69
CA CYS A 13 1.40 26.74 -11.93
C CYS A 13 2.82 26.54 -12.46
N VAL A 14 3.17 25.29 -12.77
CA VAL A 14 4.41 24.96 -13.48
C VAL A 14 4.09 24.70 -14.95
N GLU A 15 4.98 25.13 -15.85
CA GLU A 15 4.87 24.75 -17.26
C GLU A 15 5.24 23.27 -17.38
N LEU A 16 4.46 22.52 -18.18
CA LEU A 16 4.79 21.14 -18.50
C LEU A 16 6.04 21.10 -19.39
N PRO A 17 6.88 20.04 -19.29
CA PRO A 17 7.99 19.85 -20.22
C PRO A 17 7.48 19.74 -21.67
N GLU A 18 8.32 20.11 -22.64
CA GLU A 18 7.97 20.01 -24.07
C GLU A 18 7.71 18.56 -24.52
N GLU A 19 8.39 17.60 -23.89
CA GLU A 19 8.26 16.17 -24.13
C GLU A 19 7.97 15.45 -22.80
N PRO A 20 6.72 15.48 -22.31
CA PRO A 20 6.37 14.85 -21.05
C PRO A 20 6.44 13.32 -21.11
N VAL A 21 6.78 12.73 -19.96
CA VAL A 21 6.83 11.28 -19.73
C VAL A 21 5.42 10.74 -19.45
N ASN A 22 5.06 9.60 -20.04
CA ASN A 22 3.71 9.05 -19.88
C ASN A 22 3.56 8.23 -18.59
N ASP A 23 2.32 7.92 -18.23
CA ASP A 23 1.97 7.08 -17.08
C ASP A 23 2.70 5.73 -17.12
N GLY A 24 3.25 5.33 -15.97
CA GLY A 24 4.02 4.09 -15.83
C GLY A 24 5.44 4.15 -16.40
N GLU A 25 5.85 5.24 -17.04
CA GLU A 25 7.21 5.43 -17.49
C GLU A 25 8.10 6.06 -16.39
N PRO A 26 9.43 5.81 -16.43
CA PRO A 26 10.34 6.37 -15.43
C PRO A 26 10.43 7.89 -15.53
N CYS A 27 10.32 8.57 -14.39
CA CYS A 27 10.29 10.03 -14.29
C CYS A 27 11.37 10.58 -13.37
N ARG A 28 11.57 11.90 -13.39
CA ARG A 28 12.49 12.62 -12.50
C ARG A 28 11.81 13.83 -11.90
N VAL A 29 12.27 14.20 -10.71
CA VAL A 29 11.90 15.44 -10.04
C VAL A 29 13.15 16.32 -9.97
N ASP A 30 13.04 17.58 -10.37
CA ASP A 30 14.14 18.54 -10.32
C ASP A 30 14.38 19.11 -8.90
N GLU A 31 15.38 19.99 -8.75
CA GLU A 31 15.71 20.62 -7.46
C GLU A 31 14.57 21.50 -6.89
N LEU A 32 13.58 21.85 -7.70
CA LEU A 32 12.43 22.68 -7.32
C LEU A 32 11.17 21.83 -7.05
N GLY A 33 11.25 20.51 -7.18
CA GLY A 33 10.09 19.63 -7.01
C GLY A 33 9.21 19.52 -8.25
N VAL A 34 9.67 19.99 -9.41
CA VAL A 34 8.94 19.87 -10.68
C VAL A 34 9.27 18.54 -11.32
N ASP A 35 8.23 17.77 -11.66
CA ASP A 35 8.40 16.50 -12.36
C ASP A 35 8.28 16.63 -13.89
N ASP A 36 8.80 15.64 -14.60
CA ASP A 36 8.72 15.53 -16.06
C ASP A 36 7.52 14.72 -16.57
N CYS A 37 6.52 14.46 -15.73
CA CYS A 37 5.34 13.67 -16.11
C CYS A 37 4.35 14.45 -16.97
N ALA A 38 3.52 13.69 -17.69
CA ALA A 38 2.40 14.22 -18.46
C ALA A 38 1.36 14.92 -17.58
N ALA A 39 0.54 15.73 -18.24
CA ALA A 39 -0.60 16.36 -17.61
C ALA A 39 -1.43 15.30 -16.88
N HIS A 40 -1.75 15.58 -15.61
CA HIS A 40 -2.53 14.70 -14.72
C HIS A 40 -1.79 13.50 -14.16
N SER A 41 -0.46 13.50 -14.20
CA SER A 41 0.36 12.53 -13.48
C SER A 41 1.37 13.25 -12.62
N SER A 42 1.93 12.54 -11.65
CA SER A 42 2.99 13.08 -10.79
C SER A 42 4.06 12.01 -10.58
N CYS A 43 5.30 12.46 -10.48
CA CYS A 43 6.41 11.53 -10.31
C CYS A 43 6.43 10.97 -8.89
N TRP A 44 6.16 9.67 -8.77
CA TRP A 44 6.25 8.91 -7.53
C TRP A 44 7.68 8.43 -7.35
N VAL A 45 8.45 9.14 -6.52
CA VAL A 45 9.85 8.81 -6.25
C VAL A 45 9.92 7.82 -5.10
N TYR A 46 10.51 6.65 -5.36
CA TYR A 46 10.66 5.61 -4.36
C TYR A 46 11.68 6.02 -3.27
N PRO A 47 11.44 5.67 -1.99
CA PRO A 47 12.32 6.05 -0.88
C PRO A 47 13.68 5.34 -0.86
N ASP A 48 13.97 4.47 -1.84
CA ASP A 48 15.25 3.74 -1.95
C ASP A 48 16.42 4.62 -2.43
N GLY A 49 16.15 5.90 -2.70
CA GLY A 49 17.17 6.87 -3.11
C GLY A 49 17.49 6.82 -4.60
N ALA A 50 16.66 6.18 -5.42
CA ALA A 50 16.73 6.35 -6.85
C ALA A 50 16.33 7.78 -7.25
N ASP A 51 17.16 8.46 -8.06
CA ASP A 51 16.80 9.74 -8.70
C ASP A 51 15.72 9.57 -9.80
N VAL A 52 15.06 8.41 -9.84
CA VAL A 52 14.12 8.01 -10.87
C VAL A 52 12.89 7.39 -10.19
N GLY A 53 11.73 8.01 -10.41
CA GLY A 53 10.43 7.51 -9.96
C GLY A 53 9.64 6.88 -11.10
N GLU A 54 8.34 6.70 -10.88
CA GLU A 54 7.36 6.36 -11.92
C GLU A 54 6.29 7.47 -12.04
N CYS A 55 5.87 7.82 -13.26
CA CYS A 55 4.72 8.69 -13.45
C CYS A 55 3.44 7.98 -13.03
N VAL A 56 2.86 8.39 -11.91
CA VAL A 56 1.61 7.83 -11.37
C VAL A 56 0.44 8.74 -11.74
N PRO A 57 -0.64 8.22 -12.34
CA PRO A 57 -1.81 9.02 -12.68
C PRO A 57 -2.46 9.60 -11.43
N ASN A 58 -2.85 10.87 -11.51
CA ASN A 58 -3.67 11.52 -10.50
C ASN A 58 -5.15 11.11 -10.66
N CYS A 59 -5.90 11.16 -9.57
CA CYS A 59 -7.32 10.86 -9.54
C CYS A 59 -8.10 11.85 -8.67
N GLY A 60 -9.40 11.98 -8.94
CA GLY A 60 -10.26 12.88 -8.20
C GLY A 60 -11.64 13.02 -8.84
N ALA A 61 -12.25 14.20 -8.68
CA ALA A 61 -13.58 14.47 -9.24
C ALA A 61 -13.61 14.41 -10.78
N GLU A 62 -12.51 14.77 -11.43
CA GLU A 62 -12.42 14.88 -12.89
C GLU A 62 -11.60 13.75 -13.54
N PHE A 63 -10.89 12.94 -12.75
CA PHE A 63 -9.96 11.91 -13.24
C PHE A 63 -10.26 10.55 -12.60
N THR A 64 -10.36 9.52 -13.44
CA THR A 64 -10.53 8.13 -13.03
C THR A 64 -9.26 7.34 -13.24
N CYS A 65 -8.99 6.38 -12.36
CA CYS A 65 -7.84 5.51 -12.52
C CYS A 65 -7.99 4.54 -13.70
N PRO A 66 -6.88 4.22 -14.39
CA PRO A 66 -6.86 3.17 -15.39
C PRO A 66 -7.17 1.80 -14.77
N GLU A 67 -7.45 0.81 -15.63
CA GLU A 67 -7.65 -0.57 -15.21
C GLU A 67 -6.43 -1.09 -14.42
N GLY A 68 -6.69 -1.93 -13.41
CA GLY A 68 -5.62 -2.43 -12.53
C GLY A 68 -5.16 -1.44 -11.44
N ARG A 69 -5.76 -0.24 -11.36
CA ARG A 69 -5.43 0.76 -10.33
C ARG A 69 -6.65 1.22 -9.53
N ARG A 70 -6.42 1.79 -8.35
CA ARG A 70 -7.43 2.37 -7.46
C ARG A 70 -7.05 3.78 -7.03
N CYS A 71 -8.05 4.65 -7.00
CA CYS A 71 -7.87 6.01 -6.51
C CYS A 71 -7.76 6.03 -4.99
N VAL A 72 -6.59 6.41 -4.48
CA VAL A 72 -6.36 6.70 -3.06
C VAL A 72 -6.61 8.18 -2.83
N HIS A 73 -7.84 8.53 -2.44
CA HIS A 73 -8.30 9.92 -2.36
C HIS A 73 -7.46 10.80 -1.43
N LEU A 74 -6.86 10.21 -0.40
CA LEU A 74 -5.97 10.94 0.51
C LEU A 74 -4.69 11.42 -0.20
N LEU A 75 -4.22 10.66 -1.20
CA LEU A 75 -3.04 10.98 -2.00
C LEU A 75 -3.38 11.65 -3.32
N GLY A 76 -4.63 11.52 -3.79
CA GLY A 76 -5.04 11.99 -5.11
C GLY A 76 -4.40 11.20 -6.24
N GLN A 77 -3.99 9.96 -6.00
CA GLN A 77 -3.20 9.14 -6.94
C GLN A 77 -3.79 7.75 -7.17
N CYS A 78 -3.49 7.20 -8.35
CA CYS A 78 -3.87 5.87 -8.79
C CYS A 78 -2.77 4.85 -8.47
N LEU A 79 -2.97 4.09 -7.39
CA LEU A 79 -2.06 3.02 -7.00
C LEU A 79 -2.47 1.68 -7.61
N ALA A 80 -1.50 0.85 -7.94
CA ALA A 80 -1.74 -0.47 -8.54
C ALA A 80 -2.32 -1.46 -7.53
N TYR A 81 -3.28 -2.28 -7.97
CA TYR A 81 -3.64 -3.50 -7.25
C TYR A 81 -2.48 -4.48 -7.27
N CYS A 82 -2.42 -5.34 -6.25
CA CYS A 82 -1.38 -6.34 -6.12
C CYS A 82 -1.93 -7.56 -5.38
N ASP A 83 -1.30 -8.71 -5.59
CA ASP A 83 -1.48 -9.89 -4.76
C ASP A 83 -0.44 -9.87 -3.64
N PRO A 84 -0.85 -9.88 -2.36
CA PRO A 84 0.09 -9.78 -1.24
C PRO A 84 0.91 -11.04 -0.99
N LEU A 85 0.58 -12.16 -1.64
CA LEU A 85 1.37 -13.39 -1.62
C LEU A 85 2.44 -13.40 -2.74
N GLU A 86 2.34 -12.51 -3.72
CA GLU A 86 3.35 -12.33 -4.76
C GLU A 86 4.39 -11.28 -4.34
N ALA A 87 5.56 -11.74 -3.89
CA ALA A 87 6.64 -10.85 -3.41
C ALA A 87 7.13 -9.82 -4.45
N SER A 88 6.93 -10.07 -5.74
CA SER A 88 7.29 -9.17 -6.85
C SER A 88 6.13 -8.35 -7.40
N ALA A 89 4.97 -8.32 -6.73
CA ALA A 89 3.78 -7.63 -7.24
C ALA A 89 3.93 -6.11 -7.27
N CYS A 90 4.83 -5.54 -6.46
CA CYS A 90 5.05 -4.11 -6.37
C CYS A 90 6.48 -3.71 -6.76
N PRO A 91 6.67 -2.57 -7.46
CA PRO A 91 7.98 -2.08 -7.88
C PRO A 91 8.79 -1.49 -6.72
N GLY A 92 10.11 -1.40 -6.92
CA GLY A 92 11.01 -0.68 -6.03
C GLY A 92 10.97 -1.15 -4.58
N SER A 93 10.73 -0.22 -3.67
CA SER A 93 10.61 -0.45 -2.22
C SER A 93 9.15 -0.50 -1.74
N GLU A 94 8.20 -0.54 -2.66
CA GLU A 94 6.79 -0.66 -2.32
C GLU A 94 6.44 -2.07 -1.81
N ARG A 95 5.33 -2.15 -1.09
CA ARG A 95 4.75 -3.38 -0.59
C ARG A 95 3.29 -3.46 -0.95
N CYS A 96 2.84 -4.68 -1.18
CA CYS A 96 1.44 -4.97 -1.37
C CYS A 96 0.73 -5.03 -0.02
N VAL A 97 0.01 -3.97 0.35
CA VAL A 97 -0.59 -3.84 1.69
C VAL A 97 -2.09 -3.69 1.61
N GLU A 98 -2.79 -4.23 2.62
CA GLU A 98 -4.21 -3.96 2.77
C GLU A 98 -4.44 -2.50 3.18
N VAL A 99 -5.26 -1.80 2.39
CA VAL A 99 -5.63 -0.43 2.66
C VAL A 99 -6.91 -0.37 3.50
N MET A 100 -6.77 0.21 4.70
CA MET A 100 -7.88 0.58 5.60
C MET A 100 -8.86 -0.56 5.97
N GLY A 101 -8.39 -1.82 6.05
CA GLY A 101 -9.26 -2.93 6.43
C GLY A 101 -10.34 -3.27 5.40
N THR A 102 -10.19 -2.80 4.16
CA THR A 102 -11.21 -2.93 3.11
C THR A 102 -11.13 -4.26 2.37
N GLY A 103 -10.09 -5.05 2.59
CA GLY A 103 -9.75 -6.18 1.73
C GLY A 103 -9.22 -5.78 0.34
N LEU A 104 -8.91 -4.50 0.11
CA LEU A 104 -8.20 -4.05 -1.08
C LEU A 104 -6.70 -3.97 -0.78
N PHE A 105 -5.90 -4.54 -1.66
CA PHE A 105 -4.44 -4.49 -1.57
C PHE A 105 -3.89 -3.61 -2.66
N LEU A 106 -3.01 -2.68 -2.26
CA LEU A 106 -2.39 -1.71 -3.16
C LEU A 106 -0.89 -1.67 -2.90
N CYS A 107 -0.12 -1.40 -3.96
CA CYS A 107 1.29 -1.06 -3.82
C CYS A 107 1.42 0.32 -3.17
N VAL A 108 2.11 0.36 -2.03
CA VAL A 108 2.45 1.60 -1.31
C VAL A 108 3.87 1.52 -0.79
N ASP A 109 4.50 2.65 -0.53
CA ASP A 109 5.81 2.69 0.10
C ASP A 109 5.84 1.93 1.43
N ALA A 110 6.83 1.05 1.59
CA ALA A 110 7.11 0.41 2.86
C ALA A 110 7.51 1.46 3.91
N THR A 111 6.88 1.43 5.08
CA THR A 111 7.25 2.27 6.23
C THR A 111 8.10 1.54 7.25
N GLY A 112 8.18 0.21 7.15
CA GLY A 112 8.96 -0.63 8.04
C GLY A 112 9.19 -2.03 7.48
N ASP A 113 9.82 -2.87 8.31
CA ASP A 113 10.01 -4.30 8.04
C ASP A 113 9.80 -5.12 9.32
N VAL A 114 8.66 -4.88 9.97
CA VAL A 114 8.31 -5.48 11.26
C VAL A 114 7.99 -6.97 11.06
N PRO A 115 8.67 -7.87 11.77
CA PRO A 115 8.45 -9.31 11.63
C PRO A 115 7.11 -9.75 12.24
N PRO A 116 6.64 -10.97 11.92
CA PRO A 116 5.43 -11.54 12.49
C PRO A 116 5.41 -11.52 14.03
N GLY A 117 4.26 -11.20 14.61
CA GLY A 117 4.00 -11.14 16.05
C GLY A 117 4.45 -9.84 16.74
N GLU A 118 5.26 -9.01 16.08
CA GLU A 118 5.69 -7.72 16.59
C GLU A 118 4.69 -6.59 16.32
N ALA A 119 4.72 -5.56 17.18
CA ALA A 119 3.78 -4.46 17.15
C ALA A 119 3.92 -3.61 15.88
N CYS A 120 2.78 -3.22 15.30
CA CYS A 120 2.70 -2.41 14.09
C CYS A 120 1.70 -1.27 14.25
N THR A 121 1.93 -0.17 13.54
CA THR A 121 1.05 1.00 13.53
C THR A 121 0.26 1.06 12.21
N LEU A 122 0.96 0.88 11.10
CA LEU A 122 0.45 0.94 9.73
C LEU A 122 0.50 -0.43 9.07
N SER A 123 -0.36 -0.66 8.08
CA SER A 123 -0.31 -1.89 7.26
C SER A 123 1.04 -2.06 6.55
N SER A 124 1.67 -0.94 6.18
CA SER A 124 2.98 -0.86 5.50
C SER A 124 4.19 -1.06 6.42
N ASP A 125 3.99 -1.22 7.73
CA ASP A 125 5.08 -1.49 8.66
C ASP A 125 5.55 -2.95 8.58
N CYS A 126 4.66 -3.86 8.20
CA CYS A 126 4.89 -5.30 8.28
C CYS A 126 5.78 -5.84 7.17
N HIS A 127 6.50 -6.92 7.47
CA HIS A 127 7.26 -7.72 6.50
C HIS A 127 6.40 -8.11 5.28
N VAL A 128 7.05 -8.37 4.14
CA VAL A 128 6.39 -8.86 2.92
C VAL A 128 5.54 -10.10 3.24
N GLY A 129 4.34 -10.16 2.68
CA GLY A 129 3.37 -11.21 3.02
C GLY A 129 2.82 -11.09 4.44
N GLY A 130 2.85 -9.88 5.04
CA GLY A 130 2.30 -9.61 6.36
C GLY A 130 1.22 -8.53 6.33
N ALA A 131 0.32 -8.55 7.31
CA ALA A 131 -0.67 -7.49 7.52
C ALA A 131 -0.73 -7.04 8.98
N CYS A 132 -0.91 -5.74 9.21
CA CYS A 132 -1.03 -5.19 10.55
C CYS A 132 -2.45 -5.37 11.11
N LYS A 133 -2.67 -6.40 11.94
CA LYS A 133 -3.99 -6.80 12.43
C LYS A 133 -4.13 -6.64 13.94
N SER A 134 -5.35 -6.39 14.40
CA SER A 134 -5.66 -6.30 15.83
C SER A 134 -5.77 -7.67 16.49
N VAL A 135 -5.44 -7.77 17.78
CA VAL A 135 -5.60 -9.02 18.56
C VAL A 135 -7.01 -9.62 18.49
N GLY A 136 -8.04 -8.79 18.32
CA GLY A 136 -9.43 -9.22 18.20
C GLY A 136 -9.75 -10.09 16.97
N VAL A 137 -8.83 -10.21 16.00
CA VAL A 137 -9.00 -11.10 14.83
C VAL A 137 -8.22 -12.42 14.94
N GLY A 138 -7.74 -12.77 16.13
CA GLY A 138 -6.97 -14.01 16.37
C GLY A 138 -5.47 -13.89 16.03
N ALA A 139 -4.97 -12.66 15.92
CA ALA A 139 -3.56 -12.39 15.69
C ALA A 139 -2.71 -12.82 16.90
N VAL A 140 -1.63 -13.56 16.65
CA VAL A 140 -0.66 -13.95 17.70
C VAL A 140 0.27 -12.78 17.98
N CYS A 141 -0.20 -11.82 18.77
CA CYS A 141 0.59 -10.66 19.16
C CYS A 141 1.31 -10.90 20.49
N ALA A 142 2.44 -10.24 20.69
CA ALA A 142 3.09 -10.18 21.99
C ALA A 142 2.14 -9.61 23.08
N GLU A 143 2.33 -10.03 24.33
CA GLU A 143 1.50 -9.60 25.45
C GLU A 143 1.48 -8.06 25.57
N GLY A 144 0.28 -7.47 25.67
CA GLY A 144 0.10 -6.02 25.79
C GLY A 144 0.15 -5.24 24.47
N VAL A 145 0.20 -5.92 23.32
CA VAL A 145 0.17 -5.30 21.99
C VAL A 145 -1.25 -5.35 21.41
N ASP A 146 -1.82 -4.21 21.04
CA ASP A 146 -3.17 -4.14 20.46
C ASP A 146 -3.23 -4.57 18.99
N ARG A 147 -2.13 -4.36 18.25
CA ARG A 147 -1.98 -4.71 16.82
C ARG A 147 -0.58 -5.21 16.53
N CYS A 148 -0.47 -6.30 15.78
CA CYS A 148 0.81 -6.85 15.35
C CYS A 148 0.76 -7.30 13.90
N CYS A 149 1.94 -7.53 13.34
CA CYS A 149 2.07 -8.12 12.01
C CYS A 149 1.69 -9.59 12.06
N VAL A 150 0.71 -9.99 11.25
CA VAL A 150 0.36 -11.40 11.05
C VAL A 150 0.76 -11.82 9.64
N PRO A 151 1.29 -13.04 9.46
CA PRO A 151 1.54 -13.56 8.13
C PRO A 151 0.23 -13.76 7.38
N LEU A 152 0.30 -13.51 6.08
CA LEU A 152 -0.69 -13.88 5.10
C LEU A 152 -0.38 -15.28 4.58
N CYS A 153 -1.41 -15.97 4.15
CA CYS A 153 -1.29 -17.34 3.68
C CYS A 153 -2.18 -17.58 2.48
N ASP A 154 -1.82 -18.55 1.66
CA ASP A 154 -2.72 -19.09 0.65
C ASP A 154 -3.65 -20.12 1.31
N LEU A 155 -4.95 -19.94 1.14
CA LEU A 155 -5.97 -20.88 1.64
C LEU A 155 -5.89 -22.25 0.94
N GLU A 156 -5.33 -22.29 -0.26
CA GLU A 156 -5.10 -23.51 -1.04
C GLU A 156 -3.75 -24.16 -0.70
N ASP A 157 -2.77 -23.37 -0.22
CA ASP A 157 -1.45 -23.82 0.23
C ASP A 157 -1.02 -23.18 1.58
N PRO A 158 -1.52 -23.70 2.72
CA PRO A 158 -1.36 -23.04 4.02
C PRO A 158 0.01 -23.25 4.67
N VAL A 159 1.08 -23.43 3.88
CA VAL A 159 2.45 -23.64 4.37
C VAL A 159 2.95 -22.46 5.19
N ALA A 160 2.58 -21.23 4.84
CA ALA A 160 3.02 -20.02 5.54
C ALA A 160 2.68 -20.04 7.05
N CYS A 161 1.55 -20.63 7.43
CA CYS A 161 1.15 -20.70 8.84
C CYS A 161 1.85 -21.85 9.61
N GLN A 162 2.47 -22.80 8.94
CA GLN A 162 3.13 -23.93 9.60
C GLN A 162 4.42 -23.51 10.33
N GLU A 163 5.01 -22.39 9.92
CA GLU A 163 6.17 -21.77 10.57
C GLU A 163 5.80 -21.12 11.92
N LEU A 164 4.51 -20.86 12.16
CA LEU A 164 3.99 -20.35 13.42
C LEU A 164 3.23 -21.47 14.17
N PRO A 165 3.78 -21.97 15.30
CA PRO A 165 3.13 -23.02 16.07
C PRO A 165 1.68 -22.64 16.40
N THR A 166 0.78 -23.61 16.31
CA THR A 166 -0.64 -23.48 16.69
C THR A 166 -1.50 -22.56 15.83
N THR A 167 -0.98 -21.99 14.74
CA THR A 167 -1.78 -21.18 13.82
C THR A 167 -2.39 -21.99 12.68
N THR A 168 -3.55 -21.55 12.19
CA THR A 168 -4.22 -22.05 10.99
C THR A 168 -4.38 -20.92 9.98
N CYS A 169 -4.32 -21.28 8.69
CA CYS A 169 -4.66 -20.35 7.62
C CYS A 169 -6.18 -20.23 7.54
N ASP A 170 -6.69 -19.05 7.85
CA ASP A 170 -8.11 -18.78 7.86
C ASP A 170 -8.48 -17.70 6.86
N ALA A 171 -9.69 -17.80 6.32
CA ALA A 171 -10.20 -16.84 5.35
C ALA A 171 -10.16 -15.41 5.91
N TRP A 172 -9.96 -14.44 5.02
CA TRP A 172 -9.90 -13.03 5.39
C TRP A 172 -11.12 -12.62 6.24
N PRO A 173 -10.93 -11.90 7.36
CA PRO A 173 -11.99 -11.63 8.34
C PRO A 173 -12.92 -10.49 7.89
N ILE A 174 -13.45 -10.55 6.67
CA ILE A 174 -14.49 -9.64 6.15
C ILE A 174 -15.72 -10.42 5.72
N PRO A 175 -16.94 -9.88 5.90
CA PRO A 175 -18.17 -10.54 5.44
C PRO A 175 -18.12 -10.79 3.93
N GLY A 176 -18.24 -12.07 3.54
CA GLY A 176 -18.18 -12.48 2.12
C GLY A 176 -16.78 -12.80 1.60
N GLY A 177 -15.72 -12.64 2.41
CA GLY A 177 -14.34 -12.88 2.01
C GLY A 177 -13.79 -11.81 1.06
N LEU A 178 -12.56 -12.00 0.62
CA LEU A 178 -11.94 -11.15 -0.39
C LEU A 178 -12.58 -11.39 -1.76
N PRO A 179 -12.72 -10.34 -2.59
CA PRO A 179 -13.18 -10.51 -3.96
C PRO A 179 -12.13 -11.23 -4.81
N GLU A 180 -12.57 -11.92 -5.86
CA GLU A 180 -11.68 -12.41 -6.92
C GLU A 180 -10.85 -11.25 -7.51
N PRO A 181 -9.55 -11.44 -7.79
CA PRO A 181 -8.80 -12.71 -7.72
C PRO A 181 -8.17 -13.03 -6.35
N LEU A 182 -8.45 -12.26 -5.29
CA LEU A 182 -7.79 -12.38 -3.97
C LEU A 182 -8.49 -13.33 -3.00
N ALA A 183 -9.45 -14.12 -3.48
CA ALA A 183 -10.25 -15.00 -2.62
C ALA A 183 -9.44 -16.11 -1.95
N HIS A 184 -8.25 -16.44 -2.49
CA HIS A 184 -7.28 -17.38 -1.93
C HIS A 184 -6.48 -16.80 -0.76
N VAL A 185 -6.48 -15.49 -0.55
CA VAL A 185 -5.66 -14.88 0.50
C VAL A 185 -6.34 -15.01 1.88
N GLY A 186 -5.61 -15.61 2.82
CA GLY A 186 -5.97 -15.77 4.21
C GLY A 186 -5.03 -15.05 5.17
N VAL A 187 -5.30 -15.21 6.47
CA VAL A 187 -4.44 -14.77 7.57
C VAL A 187 -4.12 -15.94 8.49
N CYS A 188 -2.88 -16.02 8.97
CA CYS A 188 -2.52 -17.00 10.00
C CYS A 188 -3.04 -16.52 11.37
N ARG A 189 -3.88 -17.33 12.02
CA ARG A 189 -4.45 -17.04 13.35
C ARG A 189 -4.43 -18.26 14.25
N GLU A 190 -4.48 -18.04 15.56
CA GLU A 190 -4.80 -19.11 16.50
C GLU A 190 -6.28 -19.53 16.35
N PRO A 191 -6.61 -20.83 16.48
CA PRO A 191 -7.96 -21.37 16.35
C PRO A 191 -8.92 -20.97 17.47
#